data_AF-A0A9P0K791-F1
#
_entry.id   AF-A0A9P0K791-F1
#
_cell.length_a   1.000
_cell.length_b   1.000
_cell.length_c   1.000
_cell.angle_alpha   90.00
_cell.angle_beta   90.00
_cell.angle_gamma   90.00
#
_symmetry.space_group_name_H-M   'P 1'
#
loop_
_entity.id
_entity.type
_entity.pdbx_description
1 polymer ?
#
loop_
_entity_poly.entity_id
_entity_poly.type
_entity_poly.pdbx_seq_one_letter_code
_entity_poly.pdbx_strand_id
1 'polypeptide(L)' 'MVRSFKRKTEKGKAPPNVFLSVARLVRLGSSIRKAAADFNVNYRTLA' A
#
# COMPACT_ATOMS: atom_id res chain seq x y z
N MET A 1 11.31 -24.76 -11.16
CA MET A 1 11.79 -23.57 -10.43
C MET A 1 10.58 -22.74 -10.02
N VAL A 2 10.03 -22.96 -8.82
CA VAL A 2 8.84 -22.22 -8.35
C VAL A 2 9.33 -20.86 -7.83
N ARG A 3 8.97 -19.77 -8.51
CA ARG A 3 9.25 -18.41 -8.05
C ARG A 3 8.47 -18.20 -6.75
N SER A 4 9.15 -18.11 -5.62
CA SER A 4 8.52 -17.79 -4.34
C SER A 4 7.84 -16.42 -4.48
N PHE A 5 6.51 -16.40 -4.59
CA PHE A 5 5.75 -15.16 -4.68
C PHE A 5 5.73 -14.50 -3.30
N LYS A 6 6.69 -13.60 -3.08
CA LYS A 6 6.70 -12.76 -1.88
C LYS A 6 5.70 -11.63 -2.08
N ARG A 7 4.72 -11.54 -1.18
CA ARG A 7 3.78 -10.42 -1.17
C ARG A 7 4.58 -9.13 -0.96
N LYS A 8 4.32 -8.11 -1.77
CA LYS A 8 4.99 -6.79 -1.68
C LYS A 8 4.90 -6.16 -0.28
N THR A 9 3.93 -6.60 0.52
CA THR A 9 3.67 -6.15 1.90
C THR A 9 4.40 -6.95 2.98
N GLU A 10 5.12 -8.03 2.65
CA GLU A 10 5.79 -8.91 3.63
C GLU A 10 6.88 -8.18 4.47
N LYS A 11 7.47 -7.12 3.92
CA LYS A 11 8.40 -6.21 4.62
C LYS A 11 7.78 -4.85 4.94
N GLY A 12 6.48 -4.68 4.72
CA GLY A 12 5.78 -3.42 4.96
C GLY A 12 5.71 -3.14 6.46
N LYS A 13 6.21 -1.98 6.88
CA LYS A 13 6.09 -1.52 8.28
C LYS A 13 4.64 -1.20 8.68
N ALA A 14 3.78 -0.92 7.71
CA ALA A 14 2.40 -0.54 7.94
C ALA A 14 1.49 -1.78 8.11
N PRO A 15 0.59 -1.78 9.12
CA PRO A 15 -0.39 -2.84 9.29
C PRO A 15 -1.31 -2.98 8.05
N PRO A 16 -1.88 -4.17 7.79
CA PRO A 16 -2.81 -4.39 6.67
C PRO A 16 -4.01 -3.43 6.68
N ASN A 17 -4.48 -3.04 7.87
CA ASN A 17 -5.60 -2.10 8.01
C ASN A 17 -5.28 -0.72 7.42
N VAL A 18 -4.03 -0.25 7.60
CA VAL A 18 -3.56 1.04 7.05
C VAL A 18 -3.55 1.00 5.53
N PHE A 19 -3.14 -0.11 4.92
CA PHE A 19 -3.21 -0.29 3.48
C PHE A 19 -4.64 -0.24 2.94
N LEU A 20 -5.62 -0.82 3.65
CA LEU A 20 -7.03 -0.75 3.27
C LEU A 20 -7.58 0.68 3.33
N SER A 21 -7.20 1.45 4.36
CA SER A 21 -7.54 2.87 4.47
C SER A 21 -7.01 3.67 3.28
N VAL A 22 -5.75 3.45 2.92
CA VAL A 22 -5.10 4.13 1.80
C VAL A 22 -5.72 3.74 0.46
N ALA A 23 -5.97 2.45 0.24
CA ALA A 23 -6.64 1.97 -0.97
C ALA A 23 -8.06 2.56 -1.11
N ARG A 24 -8.78 2.70 0.01
CA ARG A 24 -10.09 3.38 0.04
C ARG A 24 -9.98 4.85 -0.34
N LEU A 25 -8.99 5.58 0.18
CA LEU A 25 -8.77 6.99 -0.16
C LEU A 25 -8.39 7.19 -1.63
N VAL A 26 -7.55 6.32 -2.18
CA VAL A 26 -7.21 6.31 -3.61
C VAL A 26 -8.46 6.07 -4.45
N ARG A 27 -9.31 5.11 -4.06
CA ARG A 27 -10.57 4.82 -4.75
C ARG A 27 -11.58 5.98 -4.70
N LEU A 28 -11.52 6.80 -3.64
CA LEU A 28 -12.33 8.01 -3.50
C LEU A 28 -11.79 9.20 -4.33
N GLY A 29 -10.72 9.02 -5.10
CA GLY A 29 -10.17 10.04 -5.99
C GLY A 29 -8.96 10.79 -5.44
N SER A 30 -8.44 10.38 -4.27
CA SER A 30 -7.21 10.94 -3.72
C SER A 30 -6.00 10.49 -4.54
N SER A 31 -4.99 11.36 -4.69
CA SER A 31 -3.76 10.96 -5.37
C SER A 31 -3.02 9.88 -4.56
N ILE A 32 -2.54 8.84 -5.24
CA ILE A 32 -1.84 7.70 -4.63
C ILE A 32 -0.64 8.16 -3.78
N ARG A 33 0.09 9.18 -4.25
CA ARG A 33 1.22 9.75 -3.52
C ARG A 33 0.81 10.45 -2.23
N LYS A 34 -0.28 11.23 -2.25
CA LYS A 34 -0.76 11.95 -1.06
C LYS A 34 -1.31 10.99 -0.02
N ALA A 35 -2.17 10.06 -0.44
CA ALA A 35 -2.71 9.02 0.44
C ALA A 35 -1.62 8.10 1.00
N ALA A 36 -0.54 7.85 0.26
CA ALA A 36 0.60 7.10 0.78
C ALA A 36 1.42 7.90 1.81
N ALA A 37 1.59 9.21 1.60
CA ALA A 37 2.31 10.09 2.52
C ALA A 37 1.57 10.23 3.86
N ASP A 38 0.25 10.43 3.82
CA ASP A 38 -0.61 10.61 4.99
C ASP A 38 -0.55 9.40 5.96
N PHE A 39 -0.28 8.21 5.42
CA PHE A 39 -0.24 6.96 6.19
C PHE A 39 1.17 6.37 6.31
N ASN A 40 2.21 7.10 5.87
CA ASN A 40 3.60 6.66 5.86
C ASN A 40 3.80 5.29 5.20
N VAL A 41 3.10 5.07 4.07
CA VAL A 41 3.15 3.83 3.30
C VAL A 41 3.93 4.06 2.01
N ASN A 42 4.67 3.05 1.56
CA ASN A 42 5.32 3.12 0.26
C ASN A 42 4.27 3.11 -0.86
N TYR A 43 4.10 4.23 -1.58
CA TYR A 43 3.10 4.36 -2.65
C TYR A 43 3.24 3.31 -3.76
N ARG A 44 4.44 2.76 -3.98
CA ARG A 44 4.70 1.72 -5.01
C ARG A 44 4.05 0.38 -4.67
N THR A 45 3.64 0.19 -3.42
CA THR A 45 2.93 -1.02 -2.96
C THR A 45 1.41 -0.91 -3.13
N LEU A 46 0.91 0.28 -3.49
CA LEU A 46 -0.51 0.58 -3.73
C LEU A 46 -0.88 0.56 -5.23
N ALA A 47 0.12 0.41 -6.10
CA ALA A 47 -0.04 0.34 -7.55
C ALA A 47 -0.27 -1.10 -8.04
#